data_AF-A0A973J3G3-F1
#
_entry.id   AF-A0A973J3G3-F1
#
_cell.length_a   1.000
_cell.length_b   1.000
_cell.length_c   1.000
_cell.angle_alpha   90.00
_cell.angle_beta   90.00
_cell.angle_gamma   90.00
#
_symmetry.space_group_name_H-M   'P 1'
#
loop_
_entity.id
_entity.type
_entity.pdbx_description
1 polymer ?
#
loop_
_entity_poly.entity_id
_entity_poly.type
_entity_poly.pdbx_seq_one_letter_code
_entity_poly.pdbx_strand_id
1 'polypeptide(L)'
;MRKTAVLLLISSLLTLGGCSYQSLYNNALVSEAHVTDRTKATEILMALPVPTRPIPVVVYDFQDQTGQFKNNSQYTDYSSAVTRGGYSILVKALLDSGKGNWFMVAERGGLKNLLQERQIVKVMRGEYLGPNNEKLPSLPPMMYGGTLIEGGIVSYDSNIMTGGLGAVYLGIGGSAQYRRDLVTVYLRAVSVESGRVLVAVNSSKTIYSVSVDANVLKYLTVGNLFQSEAGFTVNEPVQLAVRQAIETAVYSLIMEGQLRHLWEFSDMGMGAQVVAEYLARRDGKTAQAKVSEKAAH
;
A
#
# COMPACT_ATOMS: atom_id res chain seq x y z
N MET A 1 -41.57 -31.88 -41.12
CA MET A 1 -41.33 -30.55 -40.50
C MET A 1 -41.28 -30.59 -38.97
N ARG A 2 -42.13 -31.36 -38.27
CA ARG A 2 -42.12 -31.43 -36.79
C ARG A 2 -40.92 -32.17 -36.18
N LYS A 3 -40.43 -33.25 -36.82
CA LYS A 3 -39.28 -34.04 -36.33
C LYS A 3 -37.93 -33.33 -36.51
N THR A 4 -37.77 -32.53 -37.57
CA THR A 4 -36.56 -31.75 -37.84
C THR A 4 -36.42 -30.56 -36.89
N ALA A 5 -37.53 -29.94 -36.50
CA ALA A 5 -37.54 -28.86 -35.50
C ALA A 5 -37.14 -29.37 -34.10
N VAL A 6 -37.58 -30.57 -33.70
CA VAL A 6 -37.21 -31.18 -32.41
C VAL A 6 -35.72 -31.56 -32.37
N LEU A 7 -35.17 -32.05 -33.48
CA LEU A 7 -33.73 -32.37 -33.57
C LEU A 7 -32.84 -31.12 -33.49
N LEU A 8 -33.26 -30.02 -34.12
CA LEU A 8 -32.58 -28.72 -34.03
C LEU A 8 -32.64 -28.12 -32.61
N LEU A 9 -33.75 -28.30 -31.90
CA LEU A 9 -33.90 -27.81 -30.53
C LEU A 9 -33.05 -28.61 -29.53
N ILE A 10 -32.93 -29.94 -29.73
CA ILE A 10 -32.06 -30.80 -28.92
C ILE A 10 -30.58 -30.52 -29.19
N SER A 11 -30.20 -30.31 -30.46
CA SER A 11 -28.84 -29.89 -30.84
C SER A 11 -28.45 -28.53 -30.23
N SER A 12 -29.40 -27.58 -30.20
CA SER A 12 -29.22 -26.29 -29.52
C SER A 12 -28.99 -26.45 -28.01
N LEU A 13 -29.78 -27.30 -27.33
CA LEU A 13 -29.61 -27.54 -25.89
C LEU A 13 -28.28 -28.23 -25.54
N LEU A 14 -27.76 -29.11 -26.41
CA LEU A 14 -26.47 -29.78 -26.21
C LEU A 14 -25.28 -28.83 -26.39
N THR A 15 -25.39 -27.80 -27.22
CA THR A 15 -24.32 -26.78 -27.38
C THR A 15 -24.24 -25.77 -26.22
N LEU A 16 -25.31 -25.58 -25.45
CA LEU A 16 -25.31 -24.69 -24.27
C LEU A 16 -24.82 -25.35 -22.98
N GLY A 17 -24.71 -26.69 -22.93
CA GLY A 17 -24.23 -27.41 -21.74
C GLY A 17 -22.71 -27.49 -21.60
N GLY A 18 -21.94 -27.07 -22.61
CA GLY A 18 -20.48 -27.27 -22.66
C GLY A 18 -19.63 -26.22 -21.92
N CYS A 19 -20.21 -25.10 -21.48
CA CYS A 19 -19.44 -23.98 -20.93
C CYS A 19 -19.53 -23.79 -19.40
N SER A 20 -20.24 -24.66 -18.67
CA SER A 20 -20.41 -24.48 -17.21
C SER A 20 -19.40 -25.22 -16.34
N TYR A 21 -18.43 -25.97 -16.91
CA TYR A 21 -17.51 -26.81 -16.13
C TYR A 21 -16.13 -26.20 -15.82
N GLN A 22 -15.88 -24.93 -16.18
CA GLN A 22 -14.56 -24.31 -16.05
C GLN A 22 -14.52 -23.06 -15.15
N SER A 23 -15.25 -23.03 -14.03
CA SER A 23 -15.18 -21.84 -13.14
C SER A 23 -15.32 -22.10 -11.64
N LEU A 24 -14.94 -23.28 -11.15
CA LEU A 24 -14.87 -23.55 -9.71
C LEU A 24 -13.51 -24.09 -9.23
N TYR A 25 -12.54 -24.28 -10.15
CA TYR A 25 -11.19 -24.78 -9.82
C TYR A 25 -10.08 -23.72 -9.84
N ASN A 26 -10.40 -22.44 -10.06
CA ASN A 26 -9.56 -21.31 -9.65
C ASN A 26 -9.99 -20.86 -8.25
N ASN A 27 -10.08 -21.81 -7.33
CA ASN A 27 -10.36 -21.53 -5.94
C ASN A 27 -9.23 -20.65 -5.39
N ALA A 28 -9.56 -19.43 -4.98
CA ALA A 28 -8.70 -18.60 -4.12
C ALA A 28 -8.30 -19.31 -2.80
N LEU A 29 -8.90 -20.47 -2.50
CA LEU A 29 -8.56 -21.36 -1.40
C LEU A 29 -7.37 -22.29 -1.69
N VAL A 30 -6.90 -22.39 -2.95
CA VAL A 30 -5.79 -23.26 -3.40
C VAL A 30 -4.75 -22.45 -4.21
N SER A 31 -4.75 -21.12 -4.11
CA SER A 31 -3.64 -20.34 -4.65
C SER A 31 -2.42 -20.55 -3.77
N GLU A 32 -1.29 -20.95 -4.35
CA GLU A 32 -0.04 -21.04 -3.62
C GLU A 32 0.35 -19.68 -3.02
N ALA A 33 0.90 -19.72 -1.81
CA ALA A 33 1.51 -18.56 -1.22
C ALA A 33 2.67 -18.10 -2.11
N HIS A 34 2.67 -16.82 -2.49
CA HIS A 34 3.74 -16.23 -3.29
C HIS A 34 4.28 -14.99 -2.59
N VAL A 35 5.51 -14.61 -2.94
CA VAL A 35 6.08 -13.32 -2.53
C VAL A 35 5.26 -12.22 -3.19
N THR A 36 4.73 -11.30 -2.38
CA THR A 36 3.87 -10.22 -2.88
C THR A 36 4.56 -9.39 -3.96
N ASP A 37 3.83 -9.08 -5.01
CA ASP A 37 4.31 -8.25 -6.11
C ASP A 37 4.79 -6.87 -5.64
N ARG A 38 5.76 -6.34 -6.38
CA ARG A 38 6.28 -4.98 -6.18
C ARG A 38 5.24 -3.98 -6.66
N THR A 39 5.06 -2.90 -5.90
CA THR A 39 4.23 -1.78 -6.37
C THR A 39 5.10 -0.89 -7.25
N LYS A 40 4.46 -0.02 -8.03
CA LYS A 40 5.18 1.06 -8.73
C LYS A 40 5.97 1.95 -7.77
N ALA A 41 5.46 2.19 -6.56
CA ALA A 41 6.17 2.96 -5.54
C ALA A 41 7.40 2.20 -5.02
N THR A 42 7.31 0.88 -4.81
CA THR A 42 8.45 0.03 -4.49
C THR A 42 9.52 0.10 -5.59
N GLU A 43 9.13 0.04 -6.86
CA GLU A 43 10.06 0.10 -8.00
C GLU A 43 10.80 1.44 -8.07
N ILE A 44 10.07 2.55 -7.94
CA ILE A 44 10.65 3.90 -7.90
C ILE A 44 11.64 4.04 -6.73
N LEU A 45 11.26 3.52 -5.55
CA LEU A 45 12.07 3.58 -4.35
C LEU A 45 13.36 2.75 -4.49
N MET A 46 13.29 1.58 -5.11
CA MET A 46 14.46 0.74 -5.40
C MET A 46 15.35 1.31 -6.52
N ALA A 47 14.78 2.08 -7.45
CA ALA A 47 15.49 2.69 -8.57
C ALA A 47 16.26 3.98 -8.20
N LEU A 48 16.23 4.39 -6.94
CA LEU A 48 16.95 5.56 -6.46
C LEU A 48 18.47 5.45 -6.71
N PRO A 49 19.13 6.53 -7.17
CA PRO A 49 20.57 6.60 -7.21
C PRO A 49 21.17 6.41 -5.82
N VAL A 50 22.37 5.85 -5.75
CA VAL A 50 23.07 5.54 -4.49
C VAL A 50 23.45 6.84 -3.78
N PRO A 51 23.32 6.95 -2.45
CA PRO A 51 23.81 8.13 -1.72
C PRO A 51 25.34 8.12 -1.61
N THR A 52 25.95 9.27 -1.30
CA THR A 52 27.39 9.37 -1.01
C THR A 52 27.78 8.52 0.20
N ARG A 53 26.88 8.39 1.17
CA ARG A 53 27.03 7.50 2.34
C ARG A 53 25.66 7.02 2.82
N PRO A 54 25.53 5.76 3.29
CA PRO A 54 24.31 5.29 3.93
C PRO A 54 24.02 6.10 5.21
N ILE A 55 22.75 6.39 5.46
CA ILE A 55 22.30 7.23 6.56
C ILE A 55 21.86 6.33 7.73
N PRO A 56 22.50 6.41 8.91
CA PRO A 56 22.07 5.65 10.08
C PRO A 56 20.80 6.25 10.67
N VAL A 57 19.73 5.46 10.66
CA VAL A 57 18.39 5.86 11.11
C VAL A 57 17.87 4.94 12.21
N VAL A 58 17.02 5.49 13.07
CA VAL A 58 16.22 4.73 14.03
C VAL A 58 14.74 5.00 13.81
N VAL A 59 13.91 3.97 14.00
CA VAL A 59 12.44 4.05 13.99
C VAL A 59 11.95 3.44 15.29
N TYR A 60 11.23 4.20 16.11
CA TYR A 60 10.66 3.67 17.36
C TYR A 60 9.29 3.08 17.14
N ASP A 61 8.42 3.85 16.50
CA ASP A 61 7.04 3.47 16.29
C ASP A 61 6.48 4.16 15.05
N PHE A 62 5.44 3.56 14.48
CA PHE A 62 4.66 4.11 13.39
C PHE A 62 3.24 3.54 13.50
N GLN A 63 2.33 4.37 14.01
CA GLN A 63 0.97 3.96 14.38
C GLN A 63 -0.08 4.46 13.39
N ASP A 64 -1.25 3.83 13.46
CA ASP A 64 -2.51 4.38 12.95
C ASP A 64 -3.01 5.47 13.93
N GLN A 65 -3.04 6.70 13.45
CA GLN A 65 -3.52 7.89 14.18
C GLN A 65 -4.86 8.40 13.61
N THR A 66 -5.48 7.67 12.68
CA THR A 66 -6.74 8.07 12.04
C THR A 66 -7.92 7.94 12.99
N GLY A 67 -7.87 7.00 13.93
CA GLY A 67 -8.98 6.63 14.80
C GLY A 67 -10.16 6.00 14.07
N GLN A 68 -10.01 5.63 12.80
CA GLN A 68 -11.11 5.15 11.97
C GLN A 68 -11.32 3.64 12.11
N PHE A 69 -12.59 3.25 12.26
CA PHE A 69 -13.03 1.86 12.16
C PHE A 69 -13.67 1.61 10.80
N LYS A 70 -13.78 0.34 10.41
CA LYS A 70 -14.51 -0.03 9.20
C LYS A 70 -15.96 0.42 9.32
N ASN A 71 -16.42 1.18 8.34
CA ASN A 71 -17.81 1.61 8.29
C ASN A 71 -18.67 0.45 7.78
N ASN A 72 -19.67 0.07 8.57
CA ASN A 72 -20.71 -0.87 8.16
C ASN A 72 -22.08 -0.27 8.48
N SER A 73 -22.99 -0.32 7.51
CA SER A 73 -24.33 0.25 7.60
C SER A 73 -25.29 -0.52 8.53
N GLN A 74 -24.96 -1.77 8.88
CA GLN A 74 -25.84 -2.64 9.67
C GLN A 74 -25.39 -2.83 11.13
N TYR A 75 -24.09 -2.69 11.43
CA TYR A 75 -23.56 -2.89 12.78
C TYR A 75 -22.25 -2.12 13.00
N THR A 76 -21.90 -1.88 14.27
CA THR A 76 -20.61 -1.29 14.66
C THR A 76 -19.50 -2.32 14.53
N ASP A 77 -18.51 -2.07 13.66
CA ASP A 77 -17.30 -2.88 13.53
C ASP A 77 -16.17 -2.31 14.40
N TYR A 78 -15.48 -3.16 15.16
CA TYR A 78 -14.30 -2.80 15.96
C TYR A 78 -12.99 -3.00 15.20
N SER A 79 -13.06 -3.49 13.97
CA SER A 79 -11.92 -3.61 13.06
C SER A 79 -11.49 -2.22 12.61
N SER A 80 -10.21 -1.90 12.81
CA SER A 80 -9.62 -0.67 12.26
C SER A 80 -9.77 -0.63 10.74
N ALA A 81 -10.01 0.57 10.21
CA ALA A 81 -10.08 0.81 8.77
C ALA A 81 -8.69 0.61 8.12
N VAL A 82 -7.62 0.86 8.88
CA VAL A 82 -6.24 0.83 8.42
C VAL A 82 -5.43 -0.24 9.16
N THR A 83 -4.38 -0.76 8.53
CA THR A 83 -3.46 -1.72 9.15
C THR A 83 -2.68 -1.11 10.32
N ARG A 84 -2.52 -1.89 11.39
CA ARG A 84 -1.64 -1.59 12.52
C ARG A 84 -0.19 -2.03 12.28
N GLY A 85 0.11 -2.65 11.14
CA GLY A 85 1.44 -3.12 10.75
C GLY A 85 2.31 -2.06 10.07
N GLY A 86 1.99 -0.77 10.23
CA GLY A 86 2.68 0.32 9.54
C GLY A 86 4.17 0.40 9.85
N TYR A 87 4.59 0.09 11.08
CA TYR A 87 6.01 0.00 11.48
C TYR A 87 6.82 -0.93 10.57
N SER A 88 6.37 -2.17 10.40
CA SER A 88 7.07 -3.16 9.57
C SER A 88 7.15 -2.73 8.10
N ILE A 89 6.10 -2.07 7.60
CA ILE A 89 6.07 -1.53 6.24
C ILE A 89 7.08 -0.40 6.08
N LEU A 90 7.16 0.53 7.05
CA LEU A 90 8.12 1.62 7.05
C LEU A 90 9.56 1.11 7.10
N VAL A 91 9.88 0.21 8.02
CA VAL A 91 11.21 -0.40 8.13
C VAL A 91 11.58 -1.09 6.82
N LYS A 92 10.66 -1.84 6.21
CA LYS A 92 10.88 -2.46 4.91
C LYS A 92 11.14 -1.43 3.80
N ALA A 93 10.35 -0.36 3.72
CA ALA A 93 10.54 0.70 2.73
C ALA A 93 11.91 1.38 2.88
N LEU A 94 12.36 1.65 4.10
CA LEU A 94 13.70 2.17 4.37
C LEU A 94 14.79 1.19 3.90
N LEU A 95 14.65 -0.11 4.16
CA LEU A 95 15.60 -1.13 3.71
C LEU A 95 15.58 -1.37 2.20
N ASP A 96 14.44 -1.22 1.52
CA ASP A 96 14.33 -1.39 0.08
C ASP A 96 14.88 -0.17 -0.71
N SER A 97 15.05 0.97 -0.04
CA SER A 97 15.47 2.25 -0.65
C SER A 97 16.83 2.15 -1.35
N GLY A 98 16.84 2.43 -2.67
CA GLY A 98 18.00 2.26 -3.55
C GLY A 98 18.68 0.89 -3.41
N LYS A 99 17.88 -0.17 -3.27
CA LYS A 99 18.34 -1.56 -3.07
C LYS A 99 19.19 -1.76 -1.80
N GLY A 100 18.84 -1.07 -0.72
CA GLY A 100 19.49 -1.19 0.59
C GLY A 100 20.70 -0.28 0.80
N ASN A 101 20.96 0.65 -0.12
CA ASN A 101 22.12 1.54 0.00
C ASN A 101 21.82 2.86 0.74
N TRP A 102 20.54 3.18 0.95
CA TRP A 102 20.14 4.47 1.53
C TRP A 102 20.25 4.54 3.05
N PHE A 103 19.67 3.56 3.73
CA PHE A 103 19.48 3.64 5.17
C PHE A 103 20.10 2.45 5.89
N MET A 104 20.84 2.73 6.96
CA MET A 104 21.21 1.74 7.96
C MET A 104 20.20 1.84 9.10
N VAL A 105 19.20 0.96 9.09
CA VAL A 105 18.10 1.00 10.05
C VAL A 105 18.48 0.23 11.30
N ALA A 106 18.52 0.91 12.45
CA ALA A 106 18.75 0.28 13.73
C ALA A 106 17.41 -0.06 14.42
N GLU A 107 17.27 -1.31 14.85
CA GLU A 107 16.08 -1.81 15.54
C GLU A 107 15.84 -1.06 16.86
N ARG A 108 14.65 -0.47 17.00
CA ARG A 108 14.20 0.14 18.26
C ARG A 108 12.79 -0.31 18.70
N GLY A 109 11.92 -0.73 17.79
CA GLY A 109 10.61 -1.29 18.15
C GLY A 109 10.72 -2.54 19.04
N GLY A 110 11.65 -3.44 18.71
CA GLY A 110 11.97 -4.64 19.48
C GLY A 110 13.09 -4.49 20.51
N LEU A 111 13.45 -3.26 20.92
CA LEU A 111 14.66 -2.99 21.70
C LEU A 111 14.75 -3.81 23.00
N LYS A 112 13.63 -4.00 23.70
CA LYS A 112 13.59 -4.78 24.94
C LYS A 112 14.09 -6.22 24.72
N ASN A 113 13.58 -6.90 23.69
CA ASN A 113 13.95 -8.28 23.36
C ASN A 113 15.42 -8.35 22.94
N LEU A 114 15.89 -7.37 22.15
CA LEU A 114 17.27 -7.29 21.71
C LEU A 114 18.24 -7.08 22.89
N LEU A 115 17.89 -6.22 23.85
CA LEU A 115 18.70 -5.99 25.05
C LEU A 115 18.74 -7.22 25.94
N GLN A 116 17.63 -7.94 26.08
CA GLN A 116 17.56 -9.20 26.82
C GLN A 116 18.50 -10.23 26.20
N GLU A 117 18.44 -10.44 24.89
CA GLU A 117 19.32 -11.39 24.19
C GLU A 117 20.80 -10.99 24.31
N ARG A 118 21.11 -9.70 24.15
CA ARG A 118 22.48 -9.21 24.34
C ARG A 118 22.97 -9.40 25.77
N GLN A 119 22.10 -9.31 26.77
CA GLN A 119 22.46 -9.58 28.15
C GLN A 119 22.76 -11.07 28.36
N ILE A 120 21.96 -11.97 27.79
CA ILE A 120 22.23 -13.41 27.81
C ILE A 120 23.63 -13.69 27.23
N VAL A 121 23.94 -13.13 26.05
CA VAL A 121 25.26 -13.29 25.43
C VAL A 121 26.39 -12.72 26.29
N LYS A 122 26.19 -11.58 26.97
CA LYS A 122 27.18 -11.02 27.88
C LYS A 122 27.48 -11.95 29.06
N VAL A 123 26.44 -12.56 29.66
CA VAL A 123 26.59 -13.53 30.75
C VAL A 123 27.35 -14.77 30.25
N MET A 124 26.91 -15.36 29.14
CA MET A 124 27.57 -16.53 28.55
C MET A 124 29.05 -16.28 28.24
N ARG A 125 29.39 -15.12 27.65
CA ARG A 125 30.80 -14.77 27.37
C ARG A 125 31.63 -14.48 28.61
N GLY A 126 30.99 -14.16 29.74
CA GLY A 126 31.64 -13.97 31.03
C GLY A 126 31.97 -15.28 31.74
N GLU A 127 31.12 -16.30 31.57
CA GLU A 127 31.25 -17.61 32.23
C GLU A 127 32.13 -18.60 31.45
N TYR A 128 32.13 -18.52 30.11
CA TYR A 128 32.85 -19.47 29.25
C TYR A 128 34.14 -18.88 28.67
N LEU A 129 35.19 -19.70 28.63
CA LEU A 129 36.43 -19.39 27.93
C LEU A 129 36.35 -19.85 26.47
N GLY A 130 36.99 -19.11 25.58
CA GLY A 130 37.18 -19.48 24.18
C GLY A 130 38.24 -20.56 24.00
N PRO A 131 38.49 -20.98 22.74
CA PRO A 131 39.63 -21.83 22.41
C PRO A 131 40.92 -21.23 22.99
N ASN A 132 41.78 -22.06 23.57
CA ASN A 132 43.02 -21.66 24.26
C ASN A 132 42.84 -20.97 25.62
N ASN A 133 41.70 -21.16 26.29
CA ASN A 133 41.45 -20.62 27.64
C ASN A 133 41.40 -19.08 27.70
N GLU A 134 41.17 -18.41 26.56
CA GLU A 134 41.08 -16.95 26.48
C GLU A 134 39.68 -16.45 26.82
N LYS A 135 39.59 -15.23 27.38
CA LYS A 135 38.30 -14.60 27.66
C LYS A 135 37.61 -14.21 26.35
N LEU A 136 36.34 -14.59 26.19
CA LEU A 136 35.57 -14.22 25.01
C LEU A 136 35.42 -12.68 24.90
N PRO A 137 35.56 -12.10 23.70
CA PRO A 137 35.50 -10.65 23.53
C PRO A 137 34.11 -10.11 23.85
N SER A 138 34.04 -8.91 24.41
CA SER A 138 32.78 -8.23 24.67
C SER A 138 32.00 -7.97 23.38
N LEU A 139 30.68 -7.86 23.50
CA LEU A 139 29.83 -7.50 22.36
C LEU A 139 30.16 -6.08 21.88
N PRO A 140 30.21 -5.84 20.56
CA PRO A 140 30.36 -4.48 20.03
C PRO A 140 29.16 -3.61 20.45
N PRO A 141 29.34 -2.28 20.55
CA PRO A 141 28.25 -1.36 20.85
C PRO A 141 27.15 -1.46 19.79
N MET A 142 25.91 -1.12 20.19
CA MET A 142 24.80 -1.06 19.23
C MET A 142 24.99 0.12 18.28
N MET A 143 24.50 -0.02 17.04
CA MET A 143 24.49 1.07 16.08
C MET A 143 23.72 2.27 16.65
N TYR A 144 24.37 3.44 16.60
CA TYR A 144 23.77 4.73 16.90
C TYR A 144 23.11 5.30 15.64
N GLY A 145 21.83 5.66 15.72
CA GLY A 145 21.13 6.36 14.65
C GLY A 145 21.25 7.87 14.85
N GLY A 146 21.90 8.57 13.92
CA GLY A 146 22.00 10.04 13.98
C GLY A 146 20.68 10.75 13.63
N THR A 147 19.80 10.04 12.91
CA THR A 147 18.48 10.55 12.51
C THR A 147 17.39 9.64 13.03
N LEU A 148 16.38 10.23 13.65
CA LEU A 148 15.16 9.58 14.09
C LEU A 148 14.06 9.81 13.05
N ILE A 149 13.49 8.73 12.53
CA ILE A 149 12.34 8.78 11.62
C ILE A 149 11.07 8.49 12.42
N GLU A 150 10.12 9.43 12.37
CA GLU A 150 8.83 9.34 13.06
C GLU A 150 7.69 9.63 12.11
N GLY A 151 6.51 9.08 12.41
CA GLY A 151 5.30 9.37 11.67
C GLY A 151 4.16 8.44 12.01
N GLY A 152 3.17 8.41 11.11
CA GLY A 152 2.02 7.54 11.23
C GLY A 152 1.08 7.69 10.04
N ILE A 153 0.05 6.84 10.02
CA ILE A 153 -1.11 7.09 9.17
C ILE A 153 -1.99 8.10 9.89
N VAL A 154 -2.07 9.32 9.37
CA VAL A 154 -2.70 10.45 10.07
C VAL A 154 -4.16 10.63 9.65
N SER A 155 -4.50 10.30 8.41
CA SER A 155 -5.87 10.43 7.90
C SER A 155 -6.27 9.25 7.04
N TYR A 156 -7.51 8.81 7.23
CA TYR A 156 -8.25 7.92 6.35
C TYR A 156 -9.62 8.55 6.15
N ASP A 157 -9.89 9.05 4.95
CA ASP A 157 -11.17 9.65 4.57
C ASP A 157 -11.90 8.70 3.62
N SER A 158 -13.22 8.57 3.77
CA SER A 158 -14.05 7.68 2.95
C SER A 158 -15.24 8.45 2.42
N ASN A 159 -15.33 8.52 1.09
CA ASN A 159 -16.42 9.22 0.41
C ASN A 159 -17.11 8.30 -0.60
N ILE A 160 -18.40 8.04 -0.37
CA ILE A 160 -19.25 7.28 -1.28
C ILE A 160 -19.94 8.26 -2.23
N MET A 161 -19.66 8.13 -3.52
CA MET A 161 -20.33 8.86 -4.59
C MET A 161 -21.24 7.91 -5.37
N THR A 162 -22.51 8.28 -5.50
CA THR A 162 -23.45 7.56 -6.36
C THR A 162 -23.48 8.21 -7.74
N GLY A 163 -23.35 7.41 -8.80
CA GLY A 163 -23.30 7.90 -10.17
C GLY A 163 -24.02 6.96 -11.11
N GLY A 164 -25.11 7.43 -11.72
CA GLY A 164 -25.93 6.64 -12.64
C GLY A 164 -26.40 7.49 -13.82
N LEU A 165 -25.52 7.73 -14.78
CA LEU A 165 -25.89 8.24 -16.10
C LEU A 165 -25.96 7.05 -17.07
N GLY A 166 -27.16 6.51 -17.25
CA GLY A 166 -27.44 5.58 -18.36
C GLY A 166 -27.99 4.23 -17.93
N ALA A 167 -29.31 4.16 -17.76
CA ALA A 167 -30.15 2.96 -18.03
C ALA A 167 -31.63 3.17 -17.64
N VAL A 168 -31.98 4.24 -16.91
CA VAL A 168 -33.37 4.51 -16.47
C VAL A 168 -34.37 4.62 -17.65
N TYR A 169 -33.91 4.91 -18.87
CA TYR A 169 -34.78 5.10 -20.04
C TYR A 169 -35.28 3.79 -20.70
N LEU A 170 -34.74 2.61 -20.35
CA LEU A 170 -35.05 1.34 -21.04
C LEU A 170 -35.69 0.25 -20.15
N GLY A 171 -36.14 0.58 -18.93
CA GLY A 171 -36.79 -0.40 -18.04
C GLY A 171 -35.84 -1.45 -17.42
N ILE A 172 -34.53 -1.27 -17.58
CA ILE A 172 -33.47 -2.04 -16.92
C ILE A 172 -32.76 -1.07 -15.96
N GLY A 173 -32.92 -1.23 -14.65
CA GLY A 173 -32.36 -0.32 -13.65
C GLY A 173 -30.93 -0.74 -13.26
N GLY A 174 -29.91 -0.20 -13.91
CA GLY A 174 -28.53 -0.33 -13.44
C GLY A 174 -28.16 0.81 -12.50
N SER A 175 -27.60 0.52 -11.32
CA SER A 175 -26.97 1.53 -10.46
C SER A 175 -25.50 1.20 -10.25
N ALA A 176 -24.63 2.18 -10.50
CA ALA A 176 -23.22 2.10 -10.14
C ALA A 176 -22.95 2.97 -8.91
N GLN A 177 -22.23 2.40 -7.95
CA GLN A 177 -21.75 3.09 -6.77
C GLN A 177 -20.22 3.14 -6.83
N TYR A 178 -19.67 4.33 -6.61
CA TYR A 178 -18.23 4.57 -6.59
C TYR A 178 -17.85 5.03 -5.19
N ARG A 179 -17.00 4.28 -4.49
CA ARG A 179 -16.40 4.74 -3.24
C ARG A 179 -14.95 5.13 -3.48
N ARG A 180 -14.59 6.30 -2.98
CA ARG A 180 -13.24 6.84 -2.99
C ARG A 180 -12.78 6.99 -1.55
N ASP A 181 -11.80 6.19 -1.17
CA ASP A 181 -11.14 6.33 0.12
C ASP A 181 -9.77 7.00 -0.07
N LEU A 182 -9.28 7.78 0.88
CA LEU A 182 -8.01 8.49 0.82
C LEU A 182 -7.22 8.22 2.10
N VAL A 183 -6.08 7.53 1.98
CA VAL A 183 -5.15 7.34 3.09
C VAL A 183 -4.01 8.35 3.00
N THR A 184 -3.67 9.01 4.10
CA THR A 184 -2.57 9.97 4.19
C THR A 184 -1.59 9.58 5.29
N VAL A 185 -0.31 9.53 4.91
CA VAL A 185 0.83 9.23 5.78
C VAL A 185 1.66 10.47 5.95
N TYR A 186 2.11 10.73 7.18
CA TYR A 186 3.13 11.73 7.49
C TYR A 186 4.40 11.04 7.95
N LEU A 187 5.54 11.57 7.51
CA LEU A 187 6.87 11.19 7.99
C LEU A 187 7.70 12.44 8.27
N ARG A 188 8.53 12.37 9.30
CA ARG A 188 9.52 13.40 9.60
C ARG A 188 10.85 12.78 10.00
N ALA A 189 11.93 13.47 9.66
CA ALA A 189 13.28 13.16 10.12
C ALA A 189 13.70 14.17 11.19
N VAL A 190 14.20 13.68 12.32
CA VAL A 190 14.60 14.47 13.49
C VAL A 190 16.08 14.19 13.78
N SER A 191 16.88 15.23 13.97
CA SER A 191 18.27 15.09 14.42
C SER A 191 18.27 14.63 15.88
N VAL A 192 18.90 13.48 16.15
CA VAL A 192 19.02 12.97 17.53
C VAL A 192 19.94 13.85 18.37
N GLU A 193 20.93 14.48 17.74
CA GLU A 193 21.89 15.38 18.41
C GLU A 193 21.24 16.69 18.88
N SER A 194 20.40 17.31 18.04
CA SER A 194 19.85 18.65 18.31
C SER A 194 18.36 18.67 18.68
N GLY A 195 17.63 17.57 18.48
CA GLY A 195 16.17 17.52 18.61
C GLY A 195 15.40 18.25 17.50
N ARG A 196 16.10 18.85 16.51
CA ARG A 196 15.47 19.60 15.44
C ARG A 196 14.81 18.68 14.41
N VAL A 197 13.57 19.00 14.03
CA VAL A 197 12.92 18.41 12.85
C VAL A 197 13.62 18.94 11.59
N LEU A 198 14.30 18.06 10.86
CA LEU A 198 15.09 18.41 9.68
C LEU A 198 14.21 18.56 8.44
N VAL A 199 13.27 17.63 8.28
CA VAL A 199 12.34 17.59 7.15
C VAL A 199 11.07 16.87 7.59
N ALA A 200 9.92 17.31 7.09
CA ALA A 200 8.63 16.67 7.27
C ALA A 200 7.93 16.60 5.92
N VAL A 201 7.37 15.44 5.60
CA VAL A 201 6.70 15.14 4.34
C VAL A 201 5.38 14.46 4.62
N ASN A 202 4.48 14.54 3.65
CA ASN A 202 3.27 13.74 3.62
C ASN A 202 3.10 13.11 2.25
N SER A 203 2.31 12.05 2.20
CA SER A 203 1.88 11.43 0.95
C SER A 203 0.49 10.85 1.13
N SER A 204 -0.33 10.95 0.10
CA SER A 204 -1.67 10.39 0.10
C SER A 204 -1.87 9.41 -1.05
N LYS A 205 -2.66 8.36 -0.81
CA LYS A 205 -3.07 7.40 -1.84
C LYS A 205 -4.59 7.27 -1.83
N THR A 206 -5.19 7.51 -3.00
CA THR A 206 -6.62 7.25 -3.23
C THR A 206 -6.84 5.76 -3.51
N ILE A 207 -7.84 5.18 -2.86
CA ILE A 207 -8.33 3.81 -3.01
C ILE A 207 -9.64 3.90 -3.76
N TYR A 208 -9.74 3.19 -4.88
CA TYR A 208 -10.97 3.15 -5.66
C TYR A 208 -11.72 1.84 -5.42
N SER A 209 -13.02 1.96 -5.16
CA SER A 209 -13.97 0.88 -5.00
C SER A 209 -15.14 1.13 -5.95
N VAL A 210 -15.49 0.13 -6.76
CA VAL A 210 -16.62 0.22 -7.71
C VAL A 210 -17.55 -0.95 -7.47
N SER A 211 -18.83 -0.67 -7.22
CA SER A 211 -19.90 -1.66 -7.21
C SER A 211 -20.87 -1.36 -8.35
N VAL A 212 -21.25 -2.39 -9.10
CA VAL A 212 -22.25 -2.31 -10.16
C VAL A 212 -23.35 -3.30 -9.83
N ASP A 213 -24.56 -2.79 -9.65
CA ASP A 213 -25.75 -3.58 -9.37
C ASP A 213 -26.72 -3.47 -10.56
N ALA A 214 -27.16 -4.61 -11.09
CA ALA A 214 -28.18 -4.68 -12.13
C ALA A 214 -29.51 -5.15 -11.53
N ASN A 215 -30.48 -4.23 -11.46
CA ASN A 215 -31.83 -4.49 -10.99
C ASN A 215 -32.81 -4.53 -12.16
N VAL A 216 -33.40 -5.69 -12.45
CA VAL A 216 -34.47 -5.83 -13.45
C VAL A 216 -35.82 -5.64 -12.77
N LEU A 217 -36.45 -4.47 -12.97
CA LEU A 217 -37.80 -4.17 -12.45
C LEU A 217 -38.81 -4.21 -13.59
N LYS A 218 -39.59 -5.29 -13.70
CA LYS A 218 -40.67 -5.40 -14.70
C LYS A 218 -41.96 -4.77 -14.14
N TYR A 219 -42.26 -3.53 -14.51
CA TYR A 219 -43.57 -2.93 -14.26
C TYR A 219 -44.53 -3.31 -15.38
N LEU A 220 -45.52 -4.15 -15.10
CA LEU A 220 -46.83 -4.22 -15.79
C LEU A 220 -47.79 -5.11 -14.97
N THR A 221 -48.81 -4.45 -14.39
CA THR A 221 -50.14 -4.92 -13.92
C THR A 221 -50.23 -6.15 -12.99
N VAL A 222 -50.60 -5.87 -11.73
CA VAL A 222 -51.26 -6.73 -10.72
C VAL A 222 -50.64 -8.12 -10.49
N GLY A 223 -49.88 -8.23 -9.40
CA GLY A 223 -49.58 -9.49 -8.71
C GLY A 223 -48.20 -10.06 -9.02
N ASN A 224 -47.29 -9.91 -8.04
CA ASN A 224 -45.95 -10.50 -7.94
C ASN A 224 -44.79 -9.70 -8.57
N LEU A 225 -44.06 -9.01 -7.69
CA LEU A 225 -42.75 -8.43 -7.97
C LEU A 225 -41.71 -9.58 -7.92
N PHE A 226 -41.09 -9.92 -9.04
CA PHE A 226 -39.95 -10.83 -9.08
C PHE A 226 -38.67 -10.00 -9.27
N GLN A 227 -37.82 -9.96 -8.24
CA GLN A 227 -36.52 -9.29 -8.28
C GLN A 227 -35.41 -10.36 -8.47
N SER A 228 -34.57 -10.16 -9.48
CA SER A 228 -33.31 -10.88 -9.62
C SER A 228 -32.21 -9.83 -9.60
N GLU A 229 -31.38 -9.87 -8.56
CA GLU A 229 -30.23 -8.99 -8.38
C GLU A 229 -28.97 -9.72 -8.86
N ALA A 230 -28.20 -9.10 -9.74
CA ALA A 230 -26.86 -9.54 -10.11
C ALA A 230 -25.92 -8.34 -9.94
N GLY A 231 -24.89 -8.48 -9.10
CA GLY A 231 -23.94 -7.41 -8.83
C GLY A 231 -22.50 -7.91 -8.81
N PHE A 232 -21.56 -7.03 -9.15
CA PHE A 232 -20.12 -7.27 -9.01
C PHE A 232 -19.43 -6.06 -8.38
N THR A 233 -18.45 -6.31 -7.52
CA THR A 233 -17.69 -5.26 -6.83
C THR A 233 -16.19 -5.48 -7.00
N VAL A 234 -15.46 -4.44 -7.36
CA VAL A 234 -13.99 -4.42 -7.45
C VAL A 234 -13.44 -3.44 -6.42
N ASN A 235 -12.55 -3.92 -5.54
CA ASN A 235 -11.97 -3.13 -4.45
C ASN A 235 -10.43 -3.20 -4.49
N GLU A 236 -9.78 -2.03 -4.49
CA GLU A 236 -8.34 -1.98 -4.22
C GLU A 236 -8.07 -2.28 -2.72
N PRO A 237 -7.10 -3.16 -2.37
CA PRO A 237 -6.81 -3.45 -0.97
C PRO A 237 -6.26 -2.24 -0.20
N VAL A 238 -6.90 -1.90 0.93
CA VAL A 238 -6.47 -0.77 1.79
C VAL A 238 -5.01 -0.92 2.24
N GLN A 239 -4.59 -2.13 2.62
CA GLN A 239 -3.21 -2.41 3.02
C GLN A 239 -2.21 -2.09 1.90
N LEU A 240 -2.56 -2.34 0.64
CA LEU A 240 -1.70 -2.03 -0.50
C LEU A 240 -1.56 -0.51 -0.68
N ALA A 241 -2.65 0.23 -0.50
CA ALA A 241 -2.62 1.69 -0.57
C ALA A 241 -1.81 2.32 0.57
N VAL A 242 -1.93 1.80 1.80
CA VAL A 242 -1.09 2.22 2.94
C VAL A 242 0.37 1.97 2.65
N ARG A 243 0.70 0.78 2.12
CA ARG A 243 2.07 0.44 1.71
C ARG A 243 2.61 1.42 0.67
N GLN A 244 1.85 1.70 -0.39
CA GLN A 244 2.26 2.65 -1.42
C GLN A 244 2.42 4.08 -0.87
N ALA A 245 1.56 4.50 0.06
CA ALA A 245 1.69 5.79 0.73
C ALA A 245 2.98 5.83 1.55
N ILE A 246 3.27 4.83 2.38
CA ILE A 246 4.52 4.78 3.16
C ILE A 246 5.76 4.78 2.24
N GLU A 247 5.77 3.96 1.19
CA GLU A 247 6.86 3.92 0.19
C GLU A 247 7.06 5.29 -0.46
N THR A 248 5.97 5.98 -0.81
CA THR A 248 5.99 7.33 -1.41
C THR A 248 6.43 8.40 -0.42
N ALA A 249 6.07 8.27 0.86
CA ALA A 249 6.52 9.16 1.92
C ALA A 249 8.04 9.01 2.14
N VAL A 250 8.58 7.79 2.14
CA VAL A 250 10.04 7.55 2.25
C VAL A 250 10.76 8.14 1.04
N TYR A 251 10.25 7.93 -0.17
CA TYR A 251 10.79 8.55 -1.38
C TYR A 251 10.78 10.09 -1.28
N SER A 252 9.66 10.69 -0.88
CA SER A 252 9.54 12.14 -0.67
C SER A 252 10.50 12.64 0.39
N LEU A 253 10.68 11.90 1.48
CA LEU A 253 11.62 12.23 2.55
C LEU A 253 13.04 12.35 2.00
N ILE A 254 13.47 11.37 1.19
CA ILE A 254 14.77 11.38 0.52
C ILE A 254 14.93 12.62 -0.37
N MET A 255 13.94 12.89 -1.22
CA MET A 255 14.00 14.00 -2.16
C MET A 255 14.04 15.36 -1.44
N GLU A 256 13.15 15.58 -0.48
CA GLU A 256 13.11 16.80 0.32
C GLU A 256 14.35 16.96 1.20
N GLY A 257 14.91 15.85 1.70
CA GLY A 257 16.17 15.86 2.42
C GLY A 257 17.34 16.29 1.54
N GLN A 258 17.39 15.85 0.28
CA GLN A 258 18.40 16.32 -0.67
C GLN A 258 18.20 17.80 -1.03
N LEU A 259 16.97 18.25 -1.25
CA LEU A 259 16.67 19.68 -1.49
C LEU A 259 17.11 20.58 -0.31
N ARG A 260 17.19 20.02 0.90
CA ARG A 260 17.64 20.67 2.13
C ARG A 260 19.11 20.42 2.46
N HIS A 261 19.86 19.79 1.55
CA HIS A 261 21.28 19.44 1.73
C HIS A 261 21.54 18.58 2.99
N LEU A 262 20.60 17.71 3.37
CA LEU A 262 20.77 16.78 4.48
C LEU A 262 21.63 15.57 4.10
N TRP A 263 21.59 15.18 2.83
CA TRP A 263 22.32 14.05 2.25
C TRP A 263 22.44 14.24 0.74
N GLU A 264 23.45 13.62 0.13
CA GLU A 264 23.73 13.78 -1.29
C GLU A 264 23.72 12.45 -2.03
N PHE A 265 23.41 12.49 -3.33
CA PHE A 265 23.60 11.38 -4.25
C PHE A 265 25.07 11.28 -4.64
N SER A 266 25.58 10.06 -4.77
CA SER A 266 26.95 9.82 -5.26
C SER A 266 27.12 10.25 -6.72
N ASP A 267 26.07 10.12 -7.54
CA ASP A 267 26.02 10.66 -8.90
C ASP A 267 25.08 11.87 -8.91
N MET A 268 25.66 13.06 -9.04
CA MET A 268 24.92 14.31 -9.04
C MET A 268 24.03 14.48 -10.28
N GLY A 269 24.41 13.94 -11.43
CA GLY A 269 23.64 14.04 -12.66
C GLY A 269 22.35 13.20 -12.60
N MET A 270 22.49 11.93 -12.22
CA MET A 270 21.33 11.06 -11.97
C MET A 270 20.48 11.58 -10.81
N GLY A 271 21.12 12.06 -9.75
CA GLY A 271 20.45 12.68 -8.61
C GLY A 271 19.59 13.88 -9.00
N ALA A 272 20.15 14.81 -9.79
CA ALA A 272 19.43 15.98 -10.27
C ALA A 272 18.23 15.62 -11.14
N GLN A 273 18.34 14.60 -11.99
CA GLN A 273 17.24 14.11 -12.83
C GLN A 273 16.07 13.60 -11.98
N VAL A 274 16.35 12.75 -10.99
CA VAL A 274 15.31 12.17 -10.13
C VAL A 274 14.66 13.24 -9.25
N VAL A 275 15.44 14.21 -8.75
CA VAL A 275 14.89 15.37 -8.01
C VAL A 275 14.01 16.23 -8.90
N ALA A 276 14.41 16.49 -10.14
CA ALA A 276 13.59 17.25 -11.09
C ALA A 276 12.26 16.53 -11.40
N GLU A 277 12.30 15.20 -11.58
CA GLU A 277 11.09 14.39 -11.76
C GLU A 277 10.18 14.43 -10.52
N TYR A 278 10.75 14.36 -9.32
CA TYR A 278 10.02 14.52 -8.08
C TYR A 278 9.33 15.88 -8.00
N LEU A 279 10.05 16.98 -8.26
CA LEU A 279 9.49 18.34 -8.25
C LEU A 279 8.35 18.49 -9.27
N ALA A 280 8.50 17.93 -10.47
CA ALA A 280 7.45 17.96 -11.48
C ALA A 280 6.17 17.23 -11.03
N ARG A 281 6.31 16.12 -10.31
CA ARG A 281 5.18 15.36 -9.72
C ARG A 281 4.57 16.11 -8.54
N ARG A 282 5.38 16.63 -7.62
CA ARG A 282 4.96 17.36 -6.42
C ARG A 282 4.20 18.64 -6.77
N ASP A 283 4.71 19.41 -7.72
CA ASP A 283 4.13 20.70 -8.12
C ASP A 283 3.00 20.53 -9.17
N GLY A 284 2.58 19.30 -9.47
CA GLY A 284 1.43 19.00 -10.34
C GLY A 284 1.64 19.20 -11.84
N LYS A 285 2.86 19.53 -12.28
CA LYS A 285 3.18 19.80 -13.70
C LYS A 285 2.97 18.57 -14.59
N THR A 286 3.22 17.37 -14.09
CA THR A 286 3.01 16.11 -14.83
C THR A 286 1.53 15.74 -14.98
N ALA A 287 0.67 16.17 -14.06
CA ALA A 287 -0.78 15.94 -14.13
C ALA A 287 -1.45 16.93 -15.10
N GLN A 288 -1.01 18.19 -15.12
CA GLN A 288 -1.51 19.21 -16.05
C GLN A 288 -1.19 18.88 -17.52
N ALA A 289 0.00 18.34 -17.81
CA ALA A 289 0.36 17.91 -19.16
C ALA A 289 -0.59 16.82 -19.71
N LYS A 290 -0.88 15.79 -18.92
CA LYS A 290 -1.78 14.69 -19.32
C LYS A 290 -3.26 15.08 -19.43
N VAL A 291 -3.71 16.08 -18.66
CA VAL A 291 -5.08 16.62 -18.78
C VAL A 291 -5.20 17.48 -20.04
N SER A 292 -4.17 18.25 -20.40
CA SER A 292 -4.18 19.03 -21.65
C SER A 292 -4.16 18.16 -22.91
N GLU A 293 -3.45 17.03 -22.87
CA GLU A 293 -3.35 16.07 -23.99
C GLU A 293 -4.66 15.30 -24.18
N LYS A 294 -5.38 14.97 -23.09
CA LYS A 294 -6.72 14.36 -23.16
C LYS A 294 -7.85 15.34 -23.48
N ALA A 295 -7.64 16.63 -23.34
CA ALA A 295 -8.61 17.66 -23.74
C ALA A 295 -8.42 18.12 -25.20
N ALA A 296 -7.31 17.72 -25.83
CA ALA A 296 -6.97 18.02 -27.23
C ALA A 296 -7.34 16.86 -28.20
N HIS A 297 -8.00 15.82 -27.71
CA HIS A 297 -8.55 14.69 -28.46
C HIS A 297 -10.00 14.44 -28.06
#